data_AF-A0A3P7GI94-F1
#
_entry.id   AF-A0A3P7GI94-F1
#
_cell.length_a   1.000
_cell.length_b   1.000
_cell.length_c   1.000
_cell.angle_alpha   90.00
_cell.angle_beta   90.00
_cell.angle_gamma   90.00
#
_symmetry.space_group_name_H-M   'P 1'
#
loop_
_entity.id
_entity.type
_entity.pdbx_description
1 polymer ?
#
loop_
_entity_poly.entity_id
_entity_poly.type
_entity_poly.pdbx_seq_one_letter_code
_entity_poly.pdbx_strand_id
1 'polypeptide(L)'
;MMHNISGKIICISIIMSRVHYYWMKEIAGLQLLDLTMVFLTMSPQINSVALYLKQSRPLFRIGLCIVSLGGILSLSEVIFEFFSLTGNDLVHFELWRLFTHFTIETNIFAFILLVWNLHQVASLIEPNWGVFETIKYLGIVQIGSSLLIAIVALLTFVITVNDTFFFRTYIFGLLSACSAVCVAMKQ
;
A
#
# COMPACT_ATOMS: atom_id res chain seq x y z
N MET A 1 12.06 18.90 -27.45
CA MET A 1 12.33 18.80 -26.00
C MET A 1 11.20 18.11 -25.22
N MET A 2 9.93 18.24 -25.63
CA MET A 2 8.74 17.64 -24.98
C MET A 2 8.73 16.10 -24.89
N HIS A 3 9.29 15.39 -25.88
CA HIS A 3 9.31 13.92 -25.86
C HIS A 3 10.27 13.31 -24.82
N ASN A 4 11.28 14.07 -24.39
CA ASN A 4 12.32 13.57 -23.48
C ASN A 4 11.87 13.65 -22.01
N ILE A 5 11.06 14.66 -21.65
CA ILE A 5 10.61 14.85 -20.25
C ILE A 5 9.45 13.92 -19.90
N SER A 6 8.48 13.74 -20.79
CA SER A 6 7.40 12.74 -20.60
C SER A 6 7.97 11.33 -20.44
N GLY A 7 9.01 10.99 -21.23
CA GLY A 7 9.76 9.74 -21.06
C GLY A 7 10.43 9.60 -19.70
N LYS A 8 10.98 10.69 -19.12
CA LYS A 8 11.63 10.68 -17.80
C LYS A 8 10.65 10.48 -16.64
N ILE A 9 9.44 11.01 -16.72
CA ILE A 9 8.42 10.88 -15.66
C ILE A 9 7.78 9.49 -15.68
N ILE A 10 7.47 8.97 -16.87
CA ILE A 10 7.11 7.55 -17.04
C ILE A 10 8.28 6.68 -16.52
N CYS A 11 9.53 7.10 -16.75
CA CYS A 11 10.69 6.44 -16.16
C CYS A 11 10.65 6.45 -14.63
N ILE A 12 10.26 7.54 -13.95
CA ILE A 12 10.16 7.58 -12.48
C ILE A 12 9.07 6.66 -11.96
N SER A 13 7.89 6.62 -12.59
CA SER A 13 6.82 5.70 -12.16
C SER A 13 7.20 4.23 -12.46
N ILE A 14 7.89 3.97 -13.59
CA ILE A 14 8.45 2.66 -13.91
C ILE A 14 9.62 2.31 -13.01
N ILE A 15 10.45 3.28 -12.59
CA ILE A 15 11.55 3.07 -11.64
C ILE A 15 10.96 2.78 -10.27
N MET A 16 9.92 3.47 -9.82
CA MET A 16 9.26 3.15 -8.55
C MET A 16 8.66 1.75 -8.62
N SER A 17 7.98 1.41 -9.72
CA SER A 17 7.41 0.07 -9.95
C SER A 17 8.49 -1.01 -10.11
N ARG A 18 9.62 -0.72 -10.77
CA ARG A 18 10.77 -1.62 -10.93
C ARG A 18 11.57 -1.75 -9.65
N VAL A 19 11.78 -0.69 -8.89
CA VAL A 19 12.42 -0.73 -7.57
C VAL A 19 11.55 -1.58 -6.66
N HIS A 20 10.22 -1.37 -6.67
CA HIS A 20 9.30 -2.25 -5.96
C HIS A 20 9.37 -3.70 -6.47
N TYR A 21 9.52 -3.92 -7.79
CA TYR A 21 9.63 -5.27 -8.37
C TYR A 21 10.98 -5.95 -8.08
N TYR A 22 12.10 -5.24 -8.17
CA TYR A 22 13.45 -5.75 -7.86
C TYR A 22 13.57 -6.04 -6.38
N TRP A 23 13.09 -5.14 -5.52
CA TRP A 23 12.99 -5.40 -4.09
C TRP A 23 12.03 -6.55 -3.80
N MET A 24 10.85 -6.62 -4.44
CA MET A 24 9.96 -7.78 -4.33
C MET A 24 10.61 -9.08 -4.82
N LYS A 25 11.48 -9.05 -5.83
CA LYS A 25 12.15 -10.24 -6.37
C LYS A 25 13.27 -10.72 -5.45
N GLU A 26 14.03 -9.80 -4.87
CA GLU A 26 15.10 -10.10 -3.90
C GLU A 26 14.50 -10.56 -2.56
N ILE A 27 13.37 -9.97 -2.16
CA ILE A 27 12.55 -10.39 -1.02
C ILE A 27 11.86 -11.74 -1.29
N ALA A 28 11.29 -11.97 -2.49
CA ALA A 28 10.72 -13.26 -2.86
C ALA A 28 11.77 -14.38 -2.83
N GLY A 29 13.04 -14.07 -3.13
CA GLY A 29 14.15 -15.01 -2.99
C GLY A 29 14.39 -15.47 -1.55
N LEU A 30 14.32 -14.56 -0.57
CA LEU A 30 14.40 -14.93 0.86
C LEU A 30 13.06 -15.47 1.42
N GLN A 31 11.91 -15.03 0.89
CA GLN A 31 10.57 -15.41 1.37
C GLN A 31 9.99 -16.69 0.76
N LEU A 32 10.48 -17.17 -0.40
CA LEU A 32 9.98 -18.43 -0.99
C LEU A 32 10.21 -19.64 -0.06
N LEU A 33 11.27 -19.58 0.75
CA LEU A 33 11.56 -20.60 1.76
C LEU A 33 10.50 -20.63 2.86
N ASP A 34 9.93 -19.49 3.26
CA ASP A 34 8.84 -19.43 4.24
C ASP A 34 7.46 -19.70 3.59
N LEU A 35 7.24 -19.24 2.35
CA LEU A 35 5.98 -19.42 1.60
C LEU A 35 5.66 -20.90 1.33
N THR A 36 6.67 -21.74 1.07
CA THR A 36 6.46 -23.18 0.91
C THR A 36 5.99 -23.83 2.21
N MET A 37 6.44 -23.34 3.36
CA MET A 37 6.00 -23.83 4.66
C MET A 37 4.57 -23.39 5.01
N VAL A 38 4.17 -22.16 4.66
CA VAL A 38 2.81 -21.65 4.96
C VAL A 38 1.77 -22.24 4.01
N PHE A 39 2.05 -22.31 2.70
CA PHE A 39 1.07 -22.78 1.70
C PHE A 39 0.72 -24.26 1.87
N LEU A 40 1.66 -25.10 2.35
CA LEU A 40 1.40 -26.51 2.62
C LEU A 40 0.45 -26.76 3.81
N THR A 41 0.28 -25.79 4.72
CA THR A 41 -0.58 -25.95 5.91
C THR A 41 -2.03 -25.50 5.70
N MET A 42 -2.32 -24.82 4.59
CA MET A 42 -3.62 -24.21 4.33
C MET A 42 -4.58 -25.12 3.55
N SER A 43 -4.70 -26.40 3.94
CA SER A 43 -5.89 -27.17 3.56
C SER A 43 -7.11 -26.63 4.32
N PRO A 44 -8.29 -26.49 3.69
CA PRO A 44 -9.30 -25.56 4.14
C PRO A 44 -10.12 -26.17 5.27
N GLN A 45 -9.78 -25.80 6.51
CA GLN A 45 -10.75 -25.83 7.59
C GLN A 45 -11.07 -24.38 7.93
N ILE A 46 -12.26 -23.91 7.53
CA ILE A 46 -12.77 -22.58 7.90
C ILE A 46 -12.63 -22.36 9.42
N ASN A 47 -12.76 -23.45 10.20
CA ASN A 47 -12.56 -23.47 11.64
C ASN A 47 -11.10 -23.19 12.07
N SER A 48 -10.09 -23.68 11.34
CA SER A 48 -8.68 -23.44 11.68
C SER A 48 -8.29 -21.99 11.44
N VAL A 49 -8.81 -21.38 10.36
CA VAL A 49 -8.61 -19.94 10.08
C VAL A 49 -9.25 -19.08 11.15
N ALA A 50 -10.49 -19.40 11.57
CA ALA A 50 -11.16 -18.65 12.63
C ALA A 50 -10.43 -18.74 13.99
N LEU A 51 -9.89 -19.91 14.32
CA LEU A 51 -9.06 -20.09 15.52
C LEU A 51 -7.76 -19.30 15.43
N TYR A 52 -7.09 -19.32 14.28
CA TYR A 52 -5.88 -18.53 14.05
C TYR A 52 -6.14 -17.02 14.19
N LEU A 53 -7.24 -16.52 13.62
CA LEU A 53 -7.66 -15.12 13.75
C LEU A 53 -7.97 -14.74 15.21
N LYS A 54 -8.56 -15.65 15.99
CA LYS A 54 -8.86 -15.38 17.41
C LYS A 54 -7.58 -15.30 18.26
N GLN A 55 -6.57 -16.09 17.94
CA GLN A 55 -5.25 -16.08 18.58
C GLN A 55 -4.34 -14.96 18.05
N SER A 56 -4.67 -14.36 16.92
CA SER A 56 -3.82 -13.37 16.24
C SER A 56 -3.71 -12.04 17.01
N ARG A 57 -2.64 -11.31 16.72
CA ARG A 57 -2.34 -10.02 17.34
C ARG A 57 -3.38 -8.95 16.96
N PRO A 58 -3.63 -7.97 17.84
CA PRO A 58 -4.70 -6.99 17.64
C PRO A 58 -4.51 -6.15 16.37
N LEU A 59 -3.27 -5.75 16.03
CA LEU A 59 -3.01 -5.01 14.78
C LEU A 59 -3.36 -5.83 13.54
N PHE A 60 -2.97 -7.11 13.52
CA PHE A 60 -3.29 -7.99 12.40
C PHE A 60 -4.80 -8.12 12.23
N ARG A 61 -5.53 -8.37 13.32
CA ARG A 61 -6.99 -8.54 13.25
C ARG A 61 -7.70 -7.28 12.78
N ILE A 62 -7.36 -6.12 13.36
CA ILE A 62 -7.98 -4.84 13.00
C ILE A 62 -7.62 -4.46 11.56
N GLY A 63 -6.34 -4.55 11.19
CA GLY A 63 -5.89 -4.23 9.84
C GLY A 63 -6.51 -5.15 8.79
N LEU A 64 -6.64 -6.45 9.08
CA LEU A 64 -7.26 -7.40 8.17
C LEU A 64 -8.74 -7.07 7.95
N CYS A 65 -9.46 -6.70 9.02
CA CYS A 65 -10.84 -6.24 8.89
C CYS A 65 -10.96 -4.99 8.01
N ILE A 66 -10.11 -3.98 8.23
CA ILE A 66 -10.12 -2.74 7.44
C ILE A 66 -9.81 -3.02 5.97
N VAL A 67 -8.75 -3.78 5.69
CA VAL A 67 -8.32 -4.12 4.34
C VAL A 67 -9.37 -4.97 3.62
N SER A 68 -9.98 -5.94 4.30
CA SER A 68 -11.05 -6.77 3.71
C SER A 68 -12.30 -5.94 3.40
N LEU A 69 -12.70 -5.05 4.31
CA LEU A 69 -13.81 -4.12 4.07
C LEU A 69 -13.50 -3.20 2.89
N GLY A 70 -12.27 -2.68 2.81
CA GLY A 70 -11.81 -1.85 1.70
C GLY A 70 -11.82 -2.58 0.35
N GLY A 71 -11.41 -3.84 0.32
CA GLY A 71 -11.51 -4.69 -0.87
C GLY A 71 -12.95 -4.92 -1.33
N ILE A 72 -13.89 -5.11 -0.39
CA ILE A 72 -15.33 -5.22 -0.70
C ILE A 72 -15.87 -3.89 -1.22
N LEU A 73 -15.52 -2.77 -0.57
CA LEU A 73 -15.92 -1.42 -0.98
C LEU A 73 -15.38 -1.05 -2.36
N SER A 74 -14.20 -1.57 -2.72
CA SER A 74 -13.58 -1.36 -4.04
C SER A 74 -14.39 -1.97 -5.20
N LEU A 75 -15.37 -2.86 -4.94
CA LEU A 75 -16.25 -3.40 -5.97
C LEU A 75 -17.27 -2.37 -6.49
N SER A 76 -17.53 -1.30 -5.74
CA SER A 76 -18.44 -0.23 -6.16
C SER A 76 -17.65 0.94 -6.72
N GLU A 77 -17.87 1.26 -8.01
CA GLU A 77 -17.19 2.36 -8.71
C GLU A 77 -17.42 3.73 -8.01
N VAL A 78 -18.64 3.99 -7.55
CA VAL A 78 -18.99 5.24 -6.85
C VAL A 78 -18.19 5.38 -5.55
N ILE A 79 -18.06 4.28 -4.80
CA ILE A 79 -17.32 4.26 -3.54
C ILE A 79 -15.82 4.38 -3.80
N PHE A 80 -15.33 3.73 -4.86
CA PHE A 80 -13.94 3.83 -5.30
C PHE A 80 -13.56 5.29 -5.59
N GLU A 81 -14.31 5.99 -6.44
CA GLU A 81 -14.04 7.40 -6.76
C GLU A 81 -14.12 8.30 -5.52
N PHE A 82 -15.06 8.03 -4.62
CA PHE A 82 -15.24 8.81 -3.39
C PHE A 82 -14.06 8.70 -2.40
N PHE A 83 -13.42 7.54 -2.33
CA PHE A 83 -12.33 7.29 -1.38
C PHE A 83 -10.93 7.35 -2.00
N SER A 84 -10.85 7.22 -3.32
CA SER A 84 -9.60 7.42 -4.08
C SER A 84 -9.13 8.87 -3.97
N LEU A 85 -7.82 9.05 -4.04
CA LEU A 85 -7.17 10.35 -3.96
C LEU A 85 -6.64 10.73 -5.33
N THR A 86 -7.05 11.89 -5.84
CA THR A 86 -6.37 12.52 -6.99
C THR A 86 -5.49 13.67 -6.51
N GLY A 87 -4.48 14.04 -7.31
CA GLY A 87 -3.63 15.19 -6.99
C GLY A 87 -4.43 16.49 -6.88
N ASN A 88 -5.50 16.61 -7.67
CA ASN A 88 -6.44 17.72 -7.64
C ASN A 88 -7.15 17.87 -6.28
N ASP A 89 -7.58 16.78 -5.67
CA ASP A 89 -8.35 16.81 -4.41
C ASP A 89 -7.50 17.36 -3.25
N LEU A 90 -6.18 17.10 -3.28
CA LEU A 90 -5.25 17.64 -2.29
C LEU A 90 -5.08 19.16 -2.39
N VAL A 91 -5.12 19.71 -3.61
CA VAL A 91 -5.07 21.17 -3.81
C VAL A 91 -6.37 21.83 -3.34
N HIS A 92 -7.48 21.11 -3.41
CA HIS A 92 -8.77 21.53 -2.83
C HIS A 92 -8.86 21.31 -1.32
N PHE A 93 -7.75 20.95 -0.66
CA PHE A 93 -7.68 20.68 0.78
C PHE A 93 -8.63 19.56 1.25
N GLU A 94 -8.96 18.59 0.38
CA GLU A 94 -9.70 17.40 0.76
C GLU A 94 -8.81 16.39 1.50
N LEU A 95 -8.19 16.84 2.60
CA LEU A 95 -7.22 16.08 3.39
C LEU A 95 -7.79 14.78 3.96
N TRP A 96 -9.11 14.70 4.13
CA TRP A 96 -9.77 13.48 4.61
C TRP A 96 -9.52 12.29 3.66
N ARG A 97 -9.33 12.52 2.36
CA ARG A 97 -8.99 11.47 1.39
C ARG A 97 -7.59 10.86 1.59
N LEU A 98 -6.66 11.60 2.21
CA LEU A 98 -5.37 11.03 2.65
C LEU A 98 -5.57 9.91 3.67
N PHE A 99 -6.65 9.94 4.43
CA PHE A 99 -6.95 8.92 5.43
C PHE A 99 -7.81 7.78 4.90
N THR A 100 -8.35 7.87 3.69
CA THR A 100 -9.25 6.84 3.16
C THR A 100 -8.66 6.06 1.99
N HIS A 101 -7.82 6.70 1.16
CA HIS A 101 -7.28 6.08 -0.06
C HIS A 101 -6.49 4.79 0.20
N PHE A 102 -5.88 4.67 1.38
CA PHE A 102 -5.09 3.51 1.76
C PHE A 102 -5.95 2.26 1.97
N THR A 103 -7.24 2.42 2.29
CA THR A 103 -8.13 1.29 2.59
C THR A 103 -8.55 0.58 1.30
N ILE A 104 -8.57 1.28 0.18
CA ILE A 104 -9.03 0.75 -1.10
C ILE A 104 -7.86 0.15 -1.88
N GLU A 105 -8.04 -1.10 -2.29
CA GLU A 105 -7.12 -1.81 -3.16
C GLU A 105 -7.92 -2.56 -4.22
N THR A 106 -7.60 -2.33 -5.49
CA THR A 106 -8.30 -2.93 -6.65
C THR A 106 -7.65 -4.23 -7.10
N ASN A 107 -6.34 -4.36 -6.88
CA ASN A 107 -5.59 -5.51 -7.39
C ASN A 107 -5.51 -6.63 -6.34
N ILE A 108 -6.02 -7.81 -6.69
CA ILE A 108 -6.00 -9.00 -5.82
C ILE A 108 -4.56 -9.35 -5.38
N PHE A 109 -3.56 -9.20 -6.26
CA PHE A 109 -2.17 -9.45 -5.90
C PHE A 109 -1.66 -8.43 -4.88
N ALA A 110 -2.00 -7.15 -5.04
CA ALA A 110 -1.65 -6.11 -4.08
C ALA A 110 -2.34 -6.35 -2.73
N PHE A 111 -3.59 -6.81 -2.75
CA PHE A 111 -4.32 -7.22 -1.54
C PHE A 111 -3.63 -8.36 -0.80
N ILE A 112 -3.21 -9.43 -1.51
CA ILE A 112 -2.47 -10.55 -0.89
C ILE A 112 -1.15 -10.06 -0.28
N LEU A 113 -0.40 -9.22 -1.00
CA LEU A 113 0.84 -8.63 -0.49
C LEU A 113 0.59 -7.75 0.73
N LEU A 114 -0.52 -7.04 0.78
CA LEU A 114 -0.89 -6.20 1.91
C LEU A 114 -1.22 -7.02 3.16
N VAL A 115 -2.00 -8.09 3.01
CA VAL A 115 -2.28 -9.04 4.11
C VAL A 115 -0.98 -9.65 4.62
N TRP A 116 -0.06 -10.01 3.72
CA TRP A 116 1.25 -10.53 4.10
C TRP A 116 2.09 -9.49 4.85
N ASN A 117 2.18 -8.26 4.35
CA ASN A 117 2.89 -7.18 5.03
C ASN A 117 2.30 -6.88 6.41
N LEU A 118 0.97 -6.90 6.53
CA LEU A 118 0.29 -6.74 7.81
C LEU A 118 0.65 -7.87 8.78
N HIS A 119 0.76 -9.10 8.31
CA HIS A 119 1.26 -10.23 9.11
C HIS A 119 2.70 -9.98 9.58
N GLN A 120 3.59 -9.53 8.70
CA GLN A 120 4.99 -9.24 9.06
C GLN A 120 5.09 -8.09 10.08
N VAL A 121 4.34 -7.02 9.88
CA VAL A 121 4.24 -5.91 10.85
C VAL A 121 3.78 -6.43 12.20
N ALA A 122 2.69 -7.17 12.22
CA ALA A 122 2.12 -7.69 13.45
C ALA A 122 3.08 -8.67 14.11
N SER A 123 3.79 -9.51 13.36
CA SER A 123 4.68 -10.56 13.89
C SER A 123 6.03 -10.03 14.38
N LEU A 124 6.62 -9.05 13.68
CA LEU A 124 8.00 -8.62 13.91
C LEU A 124 8.10 -7.21 14.49
N ILE A 125 7.32 -6.25 13.99
CA ILE A 125 7.45 -4.84 14.34
C ILE A 125 6.64 -4.50 15.59
N GLU A 126 5.37 -4.91 15.63
CA GLU A 126 4.46 -4.69 16.78
C GLU A 126 5.05 -5.12 18.14
N PRO A 127 5.67 -6.30 18.31
CA PRO A 127 6.22 -6.69 19.60
C PRO A 127 7.47 -5.90 20.00
N ASN A 128 8.22 -5.40 19.03
CA ASN A 128 9.48 -4.70 19.29
C ASN A 128 9.24 -3.22 19.60
N TRP A 129 8.29 -2.57 18.91
CA TRP A 129 8.06 -1.13 19.03
C TRP A 129 6.82 -0.80 19.86
N GLY A 130 5.90 -1.75 20.02
CA GLY A 130 4.58 -1.52 20.59
C GLY A 130 3.57 -0.99 19.57
N VAL A 131 2.29 -1.32 19.80
CA VAL A 131 1.17 -1.06 18.88
C VAL A 131 1.08 0.40 18.44
N PHE A 132 1.15 1.32 19.40
CA PHE A 132 0.96 2.76 19.14
C PHE A 132 2.07 3.33 18.25
N GLU A 133 3.32 2.94 18.51
CA GLU A 133 4.47 3.37 17.72
C GLU A 133 4.44 2.79 16.30
N THR A 134 4.04 1.52 16.16
CA THR A 134 3.85 0.90 14.84
C THR A 134 2.79 1.62 14.01
N ILE A 135 1.61 1.91 14.59
CA ILE A 135 0.55 2.66 13.88
C ILE A 135 1.04 4.04 13.47
N LYS A 136 1.73 4.75 14.38
CA LYS A 136 2.27 6.08 14.11
C LYS A 136 3.29 6.04 12.97
N TYR A 137 4.19 5.06 12.96
CA TYR A 137 5.16 4.88 11.88
C TYR A 137 4.46 4.64 10.53
N LEU A 138 3.52 3.69 10.47
CA LEU A 138 2.79 3.39 9.24
C LEU A 138 1.97 4.59 8.75
N GLY A 139 1.32 5.31 9.67
CA GLY A 139 0.54 6.51 9.34
C GLY A 139 1.41 7.63 8.77
N ILE A 140 2.56 7.92 9.39
CA ILE A 140 3.49 8.95 8.91
C ILE A 140 4.02 8.59 7.53
N VAL A 141 4.45 7.34 7.33
CA VAL A 141 4.95 6.88 6.03
C VAL A 141 3.86 7.04 4.98
N GLN A 142 2.65 6.54 5.23
CA GLN A 142 1.56 6.54 4.26
C GLN A 142 1.14 7.95 3.87
N ILE A 143 0.93 8.84 4.85
CA ILE A 143 0.55 10.23 4.59
C ILE A 143 1.69 10.96 3.89
N GLY A 144 2.93 10.77 4.35
CA GLY A 144 4.11 11.39 3.78
C GLY A 144 4.35 10.96 2.33
N SER A 145 4.20 9.68 2.02
CA SER A 145 4.35 9.16 0.65
C SER A 145 3.24 9.68 -0.26
N SER A 146 1.99 9.73 0.19
CA SER A 146 0.88 10.22 -0.64
C SER A 146 1.01 11.71 -0.93
N LEU A 147 1.45 12.50 0.05
CA LEU A 147 1.78 13.90 -0.15
C LEU A 147 2.96 14.08 -1.12
N LEU A 148 4.00 13.26 -1.00
CA LEU A 148 5.15 13.28 -1.90
C LEU A 148 4.73 12.98 -3.35
N ILE A 149 3.90 11.95 -3.56
CA ILE A 149 3.39 11.59 -4.88
C ILE A 149 2.58 12.76 -5.47
N ALA A 150 1.75 13.42 -4.67
CA ALA A 150 0.97 14.57 -5.11
C ALA A 150 1.85 15.78 -5.49
N ILE A 151 2.89 16.07 -4.71
CA ILE A 151 3.87 17.12 -5.05
C ILE A 151 4.58 16.78 -6.36
N VAL A 152 5.02 15.53 -6.53
CA VAL A 152 5.65 15.06 -7.78
C VAL A 152 4.68 15.14 -8.96
N ALA A 153 3.40 14.84 -8.75
CA ALA A 153 2.36 14.98 -9.77
C ALA A 153 2.14 16.44 -10.17
N LEU A 154 2.12 17.36 -9.20
CA LEU A 154 2.01 18.80 -9.45
C LEU A 154 3.23 19.33 -10.22
N LEU A 155 4.44 18.95 -9.81
CA LEU A 155 5.67 19.33 -10.51
C LEU A 155 5.68 18.79 -11.95
N THR A 156 5.25 17.54 -12.13
CA THR A 156 5.08 16.91 -13.44
C THR A 156 4.12 17.71 -14.32
N PHE A 157 2.99 18.15 -13.76
CA PHE A 157 2.01 18.99 -14.46
C PHE A 157 2.62 20.32 -14.89
N VAL A 158 3.32 21.02 -14.00
CA VAL A 158 3.96 22.32 -14.30
C VAL A 158 5.03 22.19 -15.38
N ILE A 159 5.86 21.14 -15.33
CA ILE A 159 6.98 20.97 -16.26
C ILE A 159 6.51 20.45 -17.62
N THR A 160 5.57 19.50 -17.64
CA THR A 160 5.13 18.83 -18.87
C THR A 160 3.97 19.54 -19.54
N VAL A 161 3.27 20.43 -18.82
CA VAL A 161 1.99 21.04 -19.23
C VAL A 161 0.99 19.96 -19.65
N ASN A 162 0.99 18.84 -18.91
CA ASN A 162 0.11 17.71 -19.14
C ASN A 162 -0.72 17.47 -17.88
N ASP A 163 -2.01 17.73 -17.99
CA ASP A 163 -3.03 17.68 -16.95
C ASP A 163 -3.38 16.23 -16.55
N THR A 164 -3.17 15.26 -17.44
CA THR A 164 -3.61 13.87 -17.21
C THR A 164 -3.07 13.24 -15.93
N PHE A 165 -1.80 13.46 -15.60
CA PHE A 165 -1.19 12.82 -14.43
C PHE A 165 -1.69 13.42 -13.11
N PHE A 166 -2.02 14.72 -13.10
CA PHE A 166 -2.45 15.41 -11.89
C PHE A 166 -3.97 15.26 -11.64
N PHE A 167 -4.78 15.27 -12.71
CA PHE A 167 -6.25 15.24 -12.60
C PHE A 167 -6.88 13.86 -12.78
N ARG A 168 -6.24 12.90 -13.47
CA ARG A 168 -6.85 11.58 -13.78
C ARG A 168 -6.15 10.38 -13.17
N THR A 169 -5.01 10.55 -12.50
CA THR A 169 -4.31 9.43 -11.86
C THR A 169 -4.75 9.30 -10.41
N TYR A 170 -5.43 8.20 -10.11
CA TYR A 170 -5.83 7.84 -8.77
C TYR A 170 -4.65 7.25 -8.00
N ILE A 171 -4.41 7.75 -6.80
CA ILE A 171 -3.48 7.22 -5.83
C ILE A 171 -4.31 6.42 -4.83
N PHE A 172 -4.09 5.11 -4.76
CA PHE A 172 -4.77 4.21 -3.85
C PHE A 172 -3.82 3.11 -3.35
N GLY A 173 -4.23 2.44 -2.28
CA GLY A 173 -3.50 1.30 -1.71
C GLY A 173 -2.43 1.66 -0.68
N LEU A 174 -1.87 0.62 -0.07
CA LEU A 174 -0.91 0.66 1.04
C LEU A 174 0.52 0.27 0.64
N LEU A 175 0.87 0.38 -0.65
CA LEU A 175 2.17 -0.05 -1.16
C LEU A 175 3.35 0.69 -0.50
N SER A 176 3.17 1.97 -0.18
CA SER A 176 4.13 2.77 0.58
C SER A 176 4.41 2.19 1.96
N ALA A 177 3.35 1.80 2.69
CA ALA A 177 3.50 1.12 3.96
C ALA A 177 4.29 -0.19 3.82
N CYS A 178 4.01 -1.00 2.79
CA CYS A 178 4.77 -2.23 2.52
C CYS A 178 6.27 -1.97 2.36
N SER A 179 6.65 -0.94 1.57
CA SER A 179 8.07 -0.60 1.39
C SER A 179 8.74 -0.15 2.69
N ALA A 180 8.04 0.60 3.55
CA ALA A 180 8.56 1.02 4.84
C ALA A 180 8.72 -0.15 5.80
N VAL A 181 7.81 -1.12 5.78
CA VAL A 181 7.92 -2.36 6.55
C VAL A 181 9.19 -3.12 6.15
N CYS A 182 9.49 -3.20 4.86
CA CYS A 182 10.74 -3.81 4.39
C CYS A 182 11.99 -3.09 4.90
N VAL A 183 11.97 -1.76 4.94
CA VAL A 183 13.09 -0.96 5.50
C VAL A 183 13.20 -1.18 7.01
N ALA A 184 12.08 -1.17 7.74
CA ALA A 184 12.05 -1.39 9.18
C ALA A 184 12.54 -2.80 9.57
N MET A 185 12.26 -3.83 8.76
CA MET A 185 12.74 -5.19 9.00
C MET A 185 14.26 -5.35 8.81
N LYS A 186 14.91 -4.43 8.08
CA LYS A 186 16.36 -4.47 7.83
C LYS A 186 17.17 -3.80 8.96
N GLN A 187 16.52 -2.95 9.76
CA GLN A 187 17.13 -2.24 10.89
C GLN A 187 17.26 -3.15 12.10
#